data_AF-A0A7X8HDN9-F1
#
_entry.id   AF-A0A7X8HDN9-F1
#
_cell.length_a   1.000
_cell.length_b   1.000
_cell.length_c   1.000
_cell.angle_alpha   90.00
_cell.angle_beta   90.00
_cell.angle_gamma   90.00
#
_symmetry.space_group_name_H-M   'P 1'
#
loop_
_entity.id
_entity.type
_entity.pdbx_description
1 polymer ?
#
loop_
_entity_poly.entity_id
_entity_poly.type
_entity_poly.pdbx_seq_one_letter_code
_entity_poly.pdbx_strand_id
1 'polypeptide(L)'
;MKTIGLIGGMSWESSGVYYTLVNREVRERLGGSHSASCVMVSFDFQEIEDLQYAGDWEALRERMVEAGRRLAAAGADFAVLCTNTMHKVMEGFDAETGLPFLHIVDAAGEALRADGLKRVGLLGTKFTMEGGFYADRLRERFGLEVLVPEAEDRAAVNDVIYGELVRGEIRE
;
A
#
# COMPACT_ATOMS: atom_id res chain seq x y z
N MET A 1 -12.88 -6.85 18.44
CA MET A 1 -12.51 -6.52 17.06
C MET A 1 -11.28 -7.33 16.69
N LYS A 2 -11.06 -7.62 15.41
CA LYS A 2 -9.79 -8.22 14.95
C LYS A 2 -8.66 -7.19 15.08
N THR A 3 -7.43 -7.65 15.33
CA THR A 3 -6.21 -6.84 15.36
C THR A 3 -5.65 -6.68 13.95
N ILE A 4 -5.54 -5.44 13.46
CA ILE A 4 -4.94 -5.13 12.16
C ILE A 4 -3.41 -5.06 12.26
N GLY A 5 -2.71 -5.75 11.36
CA GLY A 5 -1.28 -5.60 11.13
C GLY A 5 -1.00 -4.59 10.03
N LEU A 6 -0.22 -3.56 10.33
CA LEU A 6 0.17 -2.49 9.39
C LEU A 6 1.65 -2.67 9.03
N ILE A 7 1.94 -2.92 7.75
CA ILE A 7 3.30 -2.79 7.22
C ILE A 7 3.42 -1.40 6.62
N GLY A 8 4.21 -0.52 7.24
CA GLY A 8 4.29 0.90 6.91
C GLY A 8 5.71 1.45 6.87
N GLY A 9 5.84 2.78 6.93
CA GLY A 9 7.10 3.49 6.77
C GLY A 9 7.55 3.62 5.32
N MET A 10 6.63 3.60 4.35
CA MET A 10 6.94 3.67 2.90
C MET A 10 6.06 4.68 2.12
N SER A 11 5.97 5.93 2.56
CA SER A 11 6.72 6.57 3.64
C SER A 11 5.95 6.58 4.99
N TRP A 12 6.51 7.19 6.03
CA TRP A 12 5.85 7.27 7.33
C TRP A 12 4.69 8.28 7.33
N GLU A 13 4.79 9.33 6.50
CA GLU A 13 3.76 10.35 6.31
C GLU A 13 2.44 9.70 5.89
N SER A 14 2.48 8.78 4.92
CA SER A 14 1.29 8.05 4.45
C SER A 14 0.81 7.02 5.47
N SER A 15 1.73 6.37 6.19
CA SER A 15 1.39 5.36 7.21
C SER A 15 0.64 5.97 8.40
N GLY A 16 0.96 7.20 8.78
CA GLY A 16 0.21 7.97 9.79
C GLY A 16 -1.26 8.20 9.41
N VAL A 17 -1.55 8.33 8.11
CA VAL A 17 -2.92 8.45 7.59
C VAL A 17 -3.69 7.16 7.80
N TYR A 18 -3.11 6.00 7.49
CA TYR A 18 -3.74 4.69 7.74
C TYR A 18 -4.14 4.53 9.20
N TYR A 19 -3.20 4.76 10.13
CA TYR A 19 -3.46 4.66 11.56
C TYR A 19 -4.62 5.59 11.99
N THR A 20 -4.61 6.83 11.49
CA THR A 20 -5.63 7.83 11.82
C THR A 20 -7.01 7.41 11.32
N LEU A 21 -7.11 6.98 10.06
CA LEU A 21 -8.39 6.60 9.44
C LEU A 21 -8.98 5.36 10.11
N VAL A 22 -8.18 4.33 10.37
CA VAL A 22 -8.66 3.10 11.02
C VAL A 22 -9.18 3.38 12.43
N ASN A 23 -8.50 4.22 13.21
CA ASN A 23 -8.96 4.61 14.54
C ASN A 23 -10.24 5.46 14.50
N ARG A 24 -10.35 6.38 13.53
CA ARG A 24 -11.58 7.16 13.33
C ARG A 24 -12.76 6.25 13.00
N GLU A 25 -12.60 5.33 12.07
CA GLU A 25 -13.65 4.39 11.66
C GLU A 25 -14.13 3.52 12.83
N VAL A 26 -13.21 3.00 13.65
CA VAL A 26 -13.57 2.20 14.83
C VAL A 26 -14.36 3.03 15.84
N ARG A 27 -13.93 4.28 16.09
CA ARG A 27 -14.66 5.18 17.00
C ARG A 27 -16.03 5.55 16.45
N GLU A 28 -16.15 5.78 15.14
CA GLU A 28 -17.43 6.11 14.50
C GLU A 28 -18.42 4.96 14.61
N ARG A 29 -17.96 3.71 14.45
CA ARG A 29 -18.83 2.52 14.55
C ARG A 29 -19.19 2.13 15.98
N LEU A 30 -18.28 2.29 16.94
CA LEU A 30 -18.43 1.77 18.30
C LEU A 30 -18.74 2.87 19.34
N GLY A 31 -18.50 4.13 19.02
CA GLY A 31 -18.73 5.28 19.90
C GLY A 31 -17.72 5.42 21.05
N GLY A 32 -17.96 6.42 21.91
CA GLY A 32 -17.18 6.64 23.13
C GLY A 32 -15.69 6.88 22.89
N SER A 33 -14.86 6.20 23.69
CA SER A 33 -13.39 6.24 23.58
C SER A 33 -12.80 5.00 22.90
N HIS A 34 -13.59 4.27 22.10
CA HIS A 34 -13.09 3.12 21.36
C HIS A 34 -12.04 3.54 20.31
N SER A 35 -11.02 2.70 20.16
CA SER A 35 -9.93 2.82 19.20
C SER A 35 -9.63 1.45 18.60
N ALA A 36 -8.90 1.40 17.49
CA ALA A 36 -8.57 0.15 16.82
C ALA A 36 -7.52 -0.66 17.57
N SER A 37 -7.67 -1.99 17.59
CA SER A 37 -6.58 -2.90 17.93
C SER A 37 -5.63 -3.02 16.74
N CYS A 38 -4.39 -2.54 16.85
CA CYS A 38 -3.42 -2.59 15.75
C CYS A 38 -1.98 -2.86 16.22
N VAL A 39 -1.20 -3.49 15.35
CA VAL A 39 0.27 -3.60 15.44
C VAL A 39 0.86 -3.05 14.16
N MET A 40 1.95 -2.30 14.24
CA MET A 40 2.62 -1.75 13.07
C MET A 40 4.10 -2.10 13.05
N VAL A 41 4.56 -2.62 11.92
CA VAL A 41 5.98 -2.66 11.55
C VAL A 41 6.23 -1.49 10.60
N SER A 42 6.99 -0.51 11.05
CA SER A 42 7.38 0.64 10.23
C SER A 42 8.84 0.50 9.81
N PHE A 43 9.10 0.57 8.51
CA PHE A 43 10.46 0.54 7.97
C PHE A 43 11.14 1.91 8.07
N ASP A 44 12.47 1.89 8.05
CA ASP A 44 13.25 3.02 7.53
C ASP A 44 13.06 3.03 6.01
N PHE A 45 12.52 4.13 5.48
CA PHE A 45 12.14 4.17 4.08
C PHE A 45 13.35 4.22 3.14
N GLN A 46 14.47 4.80 3.58
CA GLN A 46 15.66 4.92 2.73
C GLN A 46 16.18 3.54 2.31
N GLU A 47 16.17 2.57 3.23
CA GLU A 47 16.58 1.18 2.92
C GLU A 47 15.69 0.52 1.87
N ILE A 48 14.38 0.82 1.89
CA ILE A 48 13.42 0.28 0.93
C ILE A 48 13.60 0.97 -0.43
N GLU A 49 13.75 2.30 -0.43
CA GLU A 49 13.98 3.10 -1.63
C GLU A 49 15.26 2.67 -2.35
N ASP A 50 16.37 2.51 -1.63
CA ASP A 50 17.65 2.08 -2.19
C ASP A 50 17.53 0.73 -2.92
N LEU A 51 16.83 -0.24 -2.31
CA LEU A 51 16.58 -1.55 -2.91
C LEU A 51 15.65 -1.47 -4.12
N GLN A 52 14.64 -0.58 -4.11
CA GLN A 52 13.76 -0.36 -5.27
C GLN A 52 14.54 0.17 -6.46
N TYR A 53 15.42 1.17 -6.25
CA TYR A 53 16.26 1.73 -7.30
C TYR A 53 17.36 0.78 -7.76
N ALA A 54 17.87 -0.08 -6.88
CA ALA A 54 18.76 -1.18 -7.25
C ALA A 54 18.04 -2.30 -8.02
N GLY A 55 16.71 -2.33 -8.02
CA GLY A 55 15.91 -3.38 -8.64
C GLY A 55 15.95 -4.71 -7.89
N ASP A 56 16.34 -4.70 -6.61
CA ASP A 56 16.46 -5.90 -5.78
C ASP A 56 15.10 -6.26 -5.14
N TRP A 57 14.18 -6.68 -6.01
CA TRP A 57 12.82 -7.03 -5.62
C TRP A 57 12.74 -8.29 -4.74
N GLU A 58 13.74 -9.17 -4.81
CA GLU A 58 13.77 -10.36 -3.93
C GLU A 58 14.14 -9.98 -2.50
N ALA A 59 15.16 -9.14 -2.29
CA ALA A 59 15.49 -8.64 -0.95
C ALA A 59 14.31 -7.85 -0.35
N LEU A 60 13.61 -7.07 -1.18
CA LEU A 60 12.39 -6.38 -0.77
C LEU A 60 11.27 -7.35 -0.37
N ARG A 61 11.07 -8.42 -1.13
CA ARG A 61 10.11 -9.48 -0.82
C ARG A 61 10.40 -10.13 0.54
N GLU A 62 11.66 -10.54 0.76
CA GLU A 62 12.09 -11.13 2.03
C GLU A 62 11.78 -10.21 3.21
N ARG A 63 12.07 -8.91 3.07
CA ARG A 63 11.75 -7.90 4.09
C ARG A 63 10.25 -7.79 4.36
N MET A 64 9.40 -7.79 3.33
CA MET A 64 7.95 -7.74 3.50
C MET A 64 7.42 -8.99 4.22
N VAL A 65 7.86 -10.17 3.81
CA VAL A 65 7.46 -11.45 4.45
C VAL A 65 7.89 -11.47 5.91
N GLU A 66 9.10 -11.03 6.23
CA GLU A 66 9.57 -10.94 7.61
C GLU A 66 8.76 -9.95 8.44
N ALA A 67 8.39 -8.78 7.89
CA ALA A 67 7.46 -7.88 8.55
C ALA A 67 6.09 -8.54 8.82
N GLY A 68 5.57 -9.31 7.87
CA GLY A 68 4.35 -10.10 8.05
C GLY A 68 4.44 -11.12 9.18
N ARG A 69 5.56 -11.86 9.27
CA ARG A 69 5.82 -12.81 10.37
C ARG A 69 5.89 -12.11 11.72
N ARG A 70 6.54 -10.95 11.80
CA ARG A 70 6.59 -10.12 13.01
C ARG A 70 5.20 -9.67 13.44
N LEU A 71 4.34 -9.26 12.50
CA LEU A 71 2.95 -8.90 12.79
C LEU A 71 2.15 -10.08 13.31
N ALA A 72 2.26 -11.25 12.68
CA ALA A 72 1.59 -12.48 13.13
C ALA A 72 2.04 -12.88 14.55
N ALA A 73 3.36 -12.84 14.82
CA ALA A 73 3.92 -13.11 16.15
C ALA A 73 3.44 -12.10 17.22
N ALA A 74 3.14 -10.86 16.81
CA ALA A 74 2.59 -9.82 17.68
C ALA A 74 1.05 -9.90 17.84
N GLY A 75 0.39 -10.90 17.25
CA GLY A 75 -1.04 -11.13 17.39
C GLY A 75 -1.93 -10.37 16.41
N ALA A 76 -1.41 -9.97 15.25
CA ALA A 76 -2.25 -9.50 14.15
C ALA A 76 -3.11 -10.65 13.59
N ASP A 77 -4.38 -10.35 13.27
CA ASP A 77 -5.32 -11.30 12.66
C ASP A 77 -5.31 -11.23 11.13
N PHE A 78 -4.85 -10.12 10.56
CA PHE A 78 -4.68 -9.89 9.13
C PHE A 78 -3.68 -8.74 8.89
N ALA A 79 -3.14 -8.65 7.69
CA ALA A 79 -2.19 -7.60 7.29
C ALA A 79 -2.77 -6.65 6.23
N VAL A 80 -2.30 -5.41 6.27
CA VAL A 80 -2.40 -4.42 5.20
C VAL A 80 -1.04 -3.79 4.96
N LEU A 81 -0.75 -3.46 3.71
CA LEU A 81 0.48 -2.78 3.31
C LEU A 81 0.15 -1.31 3.01
N CYS A 82 0.79 -0.40 3.74
CA CYS A 82 0.51 1.04 3.71
C CYS A 82 1.23 1.76 2.56
N THR A 83 1.36 1.11 1.41
CA THR A 83 2.00 1.66 0.20
C THR A 83 1.52 0.93 -1.05
N ASN A 84 1.40 1.63 -2.18
CA ASN A 84 1.02 1.01 -3.44
C ASN A 84 2.16 0.20 -4.06
N THR A 85 3.38 0.75 -4.10
CA THR A 85 4.48 0.20 -4.89
C THR A 85 4.91 -1.19 -4.43
N MET A 86 4.97 -1.42 -3.11
CA MET A 86 5.42 -2.71 -2.56
C MET A 86 4.45 -3.85 -2.78
N HIS A 87 3.22 -3.61 -3.25
CA HIS A 87 2.31 -4.70 -3.66
C HIS A 87 2.91 -5.54 -4.81
N LYS A 88 3.88 -5.01 -5.55
CA LYS A 88 4.66 -5.72 -6.56
C LYS A 88 5.27 -7.04 -6.05
N VAL A 89 5.60 -7.14 -4.76
CA VAL A 89 6.28 -8.30 -4.17
C VAL A 89 5.41 -9.07 -3.16
N MET A 90 4.09 -8.85 -3.17
CA MET A 90 3.17 -9.45 -2.19
C MET A 90 2.49 -10.73 -2.68
N GLU A 91 2.81 -11.21 -3.88
CA GLU A 91 2.34 -12.52 -4.33
C GLU A 91 2.87 -13.63 -3.40
N GLY A 92 1.96 -14.49 -2.92
CA GLY A 92 2.32 -15.58 -1.99
C GLY A 92 2.41 -15.18 -0.51
N PHE A 93 2.28 -13.89 -0.17
CA PHE A 93 2.46 -13.39 1.20
C PHE A 93 1.65 -14.15 2.26
N ASP A 94 0.37 -14.44 2.01
CA ASP A 94 -0.52 -15.14 2.96
C ASP A 94 -0.01 -16.54 3.29
N ALA A 95 0.50 -17.25 2.28
CA ALA A 95 1.01 -18.60 2.44
C ALA A 95 2.32 -18.62 3.25
N GLU A 96 3.16 -17.59 3.09
CA GLU A 96 4.48 -17.51 3.71
C GLU A 96 4.48 -16.97 5.14
N THR A 97 3.45 -16.19 5.47
CA THR A 97 3.29 -15.54 6.77
C THR A 97 2.21 -16.19 7.61
N GLY A 98 1.28 -16.94 7.00
CA GLY A 98 0.07 -17.45 7.64
C GLY A 98 -0.95 -16.36 7.97
N LEU A 99 -0.73 -15.13 7.50
CA LEU A 99 -1.53 -13.97 7.84
C LEU A 99 -2.34 -13.52 6.61
N PRO A 100 -3.69 -13.52 6.66
CA PRO A 100 -4.51 -13.04 5.55
C PRO A 100 -4.15 -11.60 5.17
N PHE A 101 -3.94 -11.33 3.88
CA PHE A 101 -3.58 -10.01 3.38
C PHE A 101 -4.73 -9.33 2.66
N LEU A 102 -5.00 -8.08 3.02
CA LEU A 102 -5.94 -7.25 2.28
C LEU A 102 -5.17 -6.43 1.24
N HIS A 103 -5.30 -6.84 -0.02
CA HIS A 103 -4.60 -6.22 -1.13
C HIS A 103 -5.23 -4.87 -1.50
N ILE A 104 -4.45 -3.80 -1.59
CA ILE A 104 -4.96 -2.42 -1.81
C ILE A 104 -5.75 -2.27 -3.12
N VAL A 105 -5.28 -2.93 -4.18
CA VAL A 105 -5.94 -2.91 -5.49
C VAL A 105 -7.33 -3.55 -5.45
N ASP A 106 -7.54 -4.54 -4.57
CA ASP A 106 -8.84 -5.19 -4.47
C ASP A 106 -9.86 -4.22 -3.86
N ALA A 107 -9.48 -3.55 -2.77
CA ALA A 107 -10.31 -2.53 -2.14
C ALA A 107 -10.63 -1.37 -3.10
N ALA A 108 -9.63 -0.91 -3.87
CA ALA A 108 -9.83 0.13 -4.89
C ALA A 108 -10.76 -0.35 -6.02
N GLY A 109 -10.54 -1.55 -6.56
CA GLY A 109 -11.36 -2.13 -7.62
C GLY A 109 -12.81 -2.34 -7.21
N GLU A 110 -13.05 -2.80 -5.98
CA GLU A 110 -14.40 -2.94 -5.41
C GLU A 110 -15.12 -1.59 -5.31
N ALA A 111 -14.44 -0.55 -4.81
CA ALA A 111 -15.00 0.80 -4.74
C ALA A 111 -15.32 1.37 -6.12
N LEU A 112 -14.38 1.28 -7.07
CA LEU A 112 -14.57 1.77 -8.44
C LEU A 112 -15.75 1.08 -9.14
N ARG A 113 -15.93 -0.23 -8.91
CA ARG A 113 -17.08 -0.96 -9.45
C ARG A 113 -18.39 -0.57 -8.78
N ALA A 114 -18.39 -0.33 -7.46
CA ALA A 114 -19.58 0.13 -6.74
C ALA A 114 -20.05 1.50 -7.27
N ASP A 115 -19.11 2.36 -7.67
CA ASP A 115 -19.38 3.65 -8.30
C ASP A 115 -19.79 3.55 -9.79
N GLY A 116 -19.84 2.34 -10.35
CA GLY A 116 -20.22 2.09 -11.74
C GLY A 116 -19.18 2.53 -12.78
N LEU A 117 -17.94 2.80 -12.35
CA LEU A 117 -16.86 3.22 -13.22
C LEU A 117 -16.34 2.04 -14.06
N LYS A 118 -15.96 2.35 -15.30
CA LYS A 118 -15.41 1.37 -16.26
C LYS A 118 -14.03 1.74 -16.78
N ARG A 119 -13.65 3.02 -16.64
CA ARG A 119 -12.42 3.60 -17.16
C ARG A 119 -11.88 4.60 -16.16
N VAL A 120 -10.60 4.46 -15.76
CA VAL A 120 -9.98 5.27 -14.70
C VAL A 120 -8.54 5.65 -15.07
N GLY A 121 -8.08 6.78 -14.53
CA GLY A 121 -6.66 7.15 -14.55
C GLY A 121 -5.93 6.62 -13.31
N LEU A 122 -4.71 6.13 -13.49
CA LEU A 122 -3.83 5.68 -12.43
C LEU A 122 -2.62 6.62 -12.30
N LEU A 123 -2.51 7.28 -11.15
CA LEU A 123 -1.34 8.05 -10.73
C LEU A 123 -0.65 7.34 -9.57
N GLY A 124 0.67 7.39 -9.55
CA GLY A 124 1.50 6.79 -8.50
C GLY A 124 2.97 6.93 -8.86
N THR A 125 3.83 6.15 -8.21
CA THR A 125 5.23 6.06 -8.64
C THR A 125 5.31 5.49 -10.05
N LYS A 126 6.45 5.70 -10.72
CA LYS A 126 6.74 5.10 -12.01
C LYS A 126 6.60 3.57 -11.95
N PHE A 127 7.03 2.95 -10.86
CA PHE A 127 6.87 1.52 -10.63
C PHE A 127 5.39 1.08 -10.65
N THR A 128 4.51 1.83 -10.01
CA THR A 128 3.06 1.52 -9.99
C THR A 128 2.41 1.73 -11.35
N MET A 129 2.76 2.80 -12.07
CA MET A 129 2.15 3.12 -13.36
C MET A 129 2.66 2.23 -14.50
N GLU A 130 3.91 1.76 -14.43
CA GLU A 130 4.55 1.00 -15.53
C GLU A 130 4.73 -0.50 -15.22
N GLY A 131 4.70 -0.91 -13.94
CA GLY A 131 5.11 -2.25 -13.49
C GLY A 131 4.06 -3.36 -13.63
N GLY A 132 2.90 -3.09 -14.23
CA GLY A 132 1.83 -4.07 -14.49
C GLY A 132 1.01 -4.50 -13.27
N PHE A 133 1.66 -4.84 -12.15
CA PHE A 133 1.04 -5.47 -10.96
C PHE A 133 -0.24 -4.77 -10.42
N TYR A 134 -0.33 -3.44 -10.57
CA TYR A 134 -1.49 -2.66 -10.13
C TYR A 134 -2.57 -2.60 -11.23
N ALA A 135 -2.19 -2.12 -12.41
CA ALA A 135 -3.10 -1.89 -13.51
C ALA A 135 -3.67 -3.20 -14.07
N ASP A 136 -2.86 -4.25 -14.17
CA ASP A 136 -3.28 -5.55 -14.67
C ASP A 136 -4.24 -6.22 -13.70
N ARG A 137 -3.99 -6.13 -12.38
CA ARG A 137 -4.93 -6.63 -11.38
C ARG A 137 -6.29 -5.91 -11.42
N LEU A 138 -6.32 -4.60 -11.67
CA LEU A 138 -7.57 -3.87 -11.91
C LEU A 138 -8.29 -4.34 -13.18
N ARG A 139 -7.55 -4.55 -14.28
CA ARG A 139 -8.11 -5.04 -15.55
C ARG A 139 -8.68 -6.44 -15.40
N GLU A 140 -7.89 -7.36 -14.86
CA GLU A 140 -8.21 -8.79 -14.81
C GLU A 140 -9.30 -9.12 -13.80
N ARG A 141 -9.23 -8.55 -12.59
CA ARG A 141 -10.19 -8.88 -11.52
C ARG A 141 -11.47 -8.05 -11.56
N PHE A 142 -11.39 -6.82 -12.08
CA PHE A 142 -12.49 -5.86 -12.01
C PHE A 142 -13.01 -5.42 -13.37
N GLY A 143 -12.35 -5.79 -14.47
CA GLY A 143 -12.78 -5.46 -15.83
C GLY A 143 -12.65 -3.96 -16.16
N LEU A 144 -11.74 -3.26 -15.48
CA LEU A 144 -11.53 -1.83 -15.64
C LEU A 144 -10.56 -1.51 -16.77
N GLU A 145 -10.85 -0.52 -17.59
CA GLU A 145 -9.87 0.13 -18.45
C GLU A 145 -9.03 1.09 -17.59
N VAL A 146 -7.70 0.90 -17.57
CA VAL A 146 -6.78 1.71 -16.77
C VAL A 146 -5.85 2.49 -17.69
N LEU A 147 -5.94 3.81 -17.61
CA LEU A 147 -5.07 4.77 -18.29
C LEU A 147 -3.95 5.22 -17.37
N VAL A 148 -2.76 5.43 -17.94
CA VAL A 148 -1.63 6.07 -17.26
C VAL A 148 -1.20 7.29 -18.07
N PRO A 149 -0.59 8.32 -17.44
CA PRO A 149 -0.08 9.48 -18.14
C PRO A 149 1.00 9.12 -19.17
N GLU A 150 1.35 10.07 -20.05
CA GLU A 150 2.48 9.93 -20.97
C GLU A 150 3.83 9.93 -20.22
N ALA A 151 4.91 9.53 -20.89
CA ALA A 151 6.19 9.25 -20.23
C ALA A 151 6.77 10.45 -19.45
N GLU A 152 6.63 11.67 -19.98
CA GLU A 152 7.11 12.90 -19.32
C GLU A 152 6.32 13.20 -18.05
N ASP A 153 4.99 13.09 -18.10
CA ASP A 153 4.12 13.31 -16.94
C ASP A 153 4.34 12.24 -15.86
N ARG A 154 4.58 10.98 -16.24
CA ARG A 154 4.90 9.92 -15.29
C ARG A 154 6.21 10.18 -14.55
N ALA A 155 7.22 10.72 -15.23
CA ALA A 155 8.47 11.12 -14.60
C ALA A 155 8.24 12.26 -13.61
N ALA A 156 7.51 13.31 -14.03
CA ALA A 156 7.19 14.44 -13.17
C ALA A 156 6.43 14.02 -11.89
N VAL A 157 5.42 13.16 -12.01
CA VAL A 157 4.68 12.62 -10.86
C VAL A 157 5.60 11.83 -9.92
N ASN A 158 6.49 11.00 -10.47
CA ASN A 158 7.43 10.23 -9.65
C ASN A 158 8.41 11.13 -8.90
N ASP A 159 8.93 12.17 -9.56
CA ASP A 159 9.89 13.11 -8.98
C ASP A 159 9.25 13.93 -7.85
N VAL A 160 7.99 14.35 -7.99
CA VAL A 160 7.25 15.00 -6.90
C VAL A 160 7.08 14.05 -5.71
N ILE A 161 6.75 12.78 -5.95
CA ILE A 161 6.58 11.79 -4.88
C ILE A 161 7.88 11.64 -4.07
N TYR A 162 9.01 11.33 -4.72
CA TYR A 162 10.29 11.06 -4.03
C TYR A 162 11.05 12.33 -3.60
N GLY A 163 10.90 13.42 -4.35
CA GLY A 163 11.56 14.69 -4.08
C GLY A 163 10.91 15.48 -2.95
N GLU A 164 9.59 15.34 -2.77
CA GLU A 164 8.79 16.19 -1.88
C GLU A 164 7.91 15.38 -0.93
N LEU A 165 6.94 14.62 -1.46
CA LEU A 165 5.84 14.07 -0.66
C LEU A 165 6.31 13.06 0.39
N VAL A 166 7.27 12.20 0.05
CA VAL A 166 7.83 11.20 0.99
C VAL A 166 8.73 11.83 2.06
N ARG A 167 8.98 13.14 1.97
CA ARG A 167 9.73 13.94 2.95
C ARG A 167 8.81 14.91 3.71
N GLY A 168 7.50 14.82 3.48
CA GLY A 168 6.50 15.72 4.07
C GLY A 168 6.55 17.15 3.52
N GLU A 169 7.17 17.37 2.37
CA GLU A 169 7.21 18.68 1.71
C GLU A 169 6.08 18.79 0.69
N ILE A 170 5.43 19.97 0.65
CA ILE A 170 4.45 20.33 -0.38
C ILE A 170 4.88 21.69 -0.91
N ARG A 171 5.29 21.73 -2.18
CA ARG A 171 5.74 22.94 -2.87
C ARG A 171 4.67 23.43 -3.85
N GLU A 172 4.67 24.74 -4.12
CA GLU A 172 3.77 25.39 -5.11
C GLU A 172 4.31 25.29 -6.54
#